data_AF-A0A158IFU5-F1
#
_entry.id   AF-A0A158IFU5-F1
#
_cell.length_a   1.000
_cell.length_b   1.000
_cell.length_c   1.000
_cell.angle_alpha   90.00
_cell.angle_beta   90.00
_cell.angle_gamma   90.00
#
_symmetry.space_group_name_H-M   'P 1'
#
loop_
_entity.id
_entity.type
_entity.pdbx_description
1 polymer ?
#
loop_
_entity_poly.entity_id
_entity_poly.type
_entity_poly.pdbx_seq_one_letter_code
_entity_poly.pdbx_strand_id
1 'polypeptide(L)' 'METEETSIEHVQKLVDQAESLRMQSVAVPLKDLQILLEICEAAIAQQNAAELIAEHPYSPAQ' A
#
# COMPACT_ATOMS: atom_id res chain seq x y z
N MET A 1 19.87 6.50 4.38
CA MET A 1 18.72 5.62 4.10
C MET A 1 17.57 6.56 3.78
N GLU A 2 17.17 6.64 2.51
CA GLU A 2 15.86 7.21 2.17
C GLU A 2 14.84 6.19 2.69
N THR A 3 14.05 6.58 3.70
CA THR A 3 13.11 5.71 4.40
C THR A 3 11.86 5.49 3.55
N GLU A 4 11.18 4.35 3.71
CA GLU A 4 9.93 4.01 3.00
C GLU A 4 8.87 5.13 3.08
N GLU A 5 8.82 5.83 4.22
CA GLU A 5 7.98 7.01 4.45
C GLU A 5 8.22 8.12 3.41
N THR A 6 9.47 8.31 2.98
CA THR A 6 9.84 9.30 1.95
C THR A 6 9.36 8.93 0.54
N SER A 7 9.26 7.63 0.23
CA SER A 7 8.79 7.16 -1.08
C SER A 7 7.28 7.36 -1.26
N ILE A 8 6.49 7.13 -0.20
CA ILE A 8 5.04 7.40 -0.22
C ILE A 8 4.80 8.90 -0.42
N GLU A 9 5.45 9.75 0.37
CA GLU A 9 5.33 11.20 0.26
C GLU A 9 5.76 11.71 -1.12
N HIS A 10 6.80 11.12 -1.71
CA HIS A 10 7.28 11.50 -3.02
C HIS A 10 6.25 11.18 -4.11
N VAL A 11 5.70 9.96 -4.11
CA VAL A 11 4.67 9.56 -5.07
C VAL A 11 3.39 10.37 -4.86
N GLN A 12 2.99 10.64 -3.61
CA GLN A 12 1.83 11.47 -3.31
C GLN A 12 1.96 12.86 -3.93
N LYS A 13 3.12 13.52 -3.78
CA LYS A 13 3.37 14.83 -4.40
C LYS A 13 3.26 14.79 -5.93
N LEU A 14 3.75 13.72 -6.57
CA LEU A 14 3.64 13.55 -8.02
C LEU A 14 2.19 13.38 -8.47
N VAL A 15 1.40 12.62 -7.71
CA VAL A 15 -0.04 12.43 -7.96
C VAL A 15 -0.80 13.75 -7.79
N ASP A 16 -0.61 14.45 -6.67
CA ASP A 16 -1.28 15.74 -6.41
C ASP A 16 -0.98 16.77 -7.51
N GLN A 17 0.27 16.81 -7.99
CA GLN A 17 0.67 17.65 -9.11
C GLN A 17 -0.03 17.22 -10.41
N ALA A 18 -0.04 15.93 -10.73
CA ALA A 18 -0.69 15.42 -11.92
C ALA A 18 -2.20 15.70 -11.92
N GLU A 19 -2.87 15.56 -10.78
CA GLU A 19 -4.28 15.91 -10.60
C GLU A 19 -4.52 17.40 -10.82
N SER A 20 -3.68 18.26 -10.24
CA SER A 20 -3.77 19.72 -10.41
C SER A 20 -3.63 20.14 -11.89
N LEU A 21 -2.84 19.39 -12.65
CA LEU A 21 -2.60 19.59 -14.08
C LEU A 21 -3.62 18.83 -14.97
N ARG A 22 -4.58 18.10 -14.37
CA ARG A 22 -5.56 17.25 -15.06
C ARG A 22 -4.92 16.23 -16.00
N MET A 23 -3.75 15.72 -15.61
CA MET A 23 -3.07 14.66 -16.34
C MET A 23 -3.77 13.33 -16.08
N GLN A 24 -3.84 12.48 -17.10
CA GLN A 24 -4.39 11.12 -16.94
C GLN A 24 -3.38 10.14 -16.35
N SER A 25 -2.09 10.46 -16.38
CA SER A 25 -1.03 9.58 -15.91
C SER A 25 0.17 10.41 -15.44
N VAL A 26 0.95 9.83 -14.53
CA VAL A 26 2.21 10.39 -14.05
C VAL A 26 3.25 9.28 -13.98
N ALA A 27 4.48 9.60 -14.38
CA ALA A 27 5.60 8.69 -14.20
C ALA A 27 6.13 8.80 -12.77
N VAL A 28 6.38 7.66 -12.14
CA VAL A 28 6.98 7.57 -10.80
C VAL A 28 8.32 6.83 -10.88
N PRO A 29 9.28 7.12 -10.00
CA PRO A 29 10.52 6.34 -9.94
C PRO A 29 10.24 4.88 -9.61
N LEU A 30 10.92 3.96 -10.31
CA LEU A 30 10.73 2.52 -10.12
C LEU A 30 10.96 2.09 -8.66
N LYS A 31 11.96 2.68 -7.99
CA LYS A 31 12.28 2.41 -6.58
C LYS A 31 11.08 2.72 -5.68
N ASP A 32 10.43 3.86 -5.89
CA ASP A 32 9.28 4.26 -5.07
C ASP A 32 8.06 3.38 -5.35
N LEU A 33 7.85 2.99 -6.60
CA LEU A 33 6.80 2.05 -6.98
C LEU A 33 7.01 0.67 -6.31
N GLN A 34 8.24 0.16 -6.27
CA GLN A 34 8.55 -1.12 -5.62
C GLN A 34 8.22 -1.10 -4.13
N ILE A 35 8.61 -0.03 -3.43
CA ILE A 35 8.31 0.14 -2.00
C ILE A 35 6.80 0.19 -1.77
N LEU A 36 6.05 0.92 -2.61
CA LEU A 36 4.58 0.97 -2.51
C LEU A 36 3.94 -0.41 -2.71
N LEU A 37 4.44 -1.20 -3.67
CA LEU A 37 3.94 -2.54 -3.91
C LEU A 37 4.18 -3.46 -2.69
N GLU A 38 5.37 -3.43 -2.10
CA GLU A 38 5.69 -4.22 -0.90
C GLU A 38 4.76 -3.85 0.28
N ILE A 39 4.49 -2.57 0.48
CA ILE A 39 3.55 -2.08 1.52
C ILE A 39 2.13 -2.58 1.24
N CYS A 40 1.66 -2.47 -0.01
CA CYS A 40 0.34 -2.94 -0.39
C CYS A 40 0.21 -4.46 -0.22
N GLU A 41 1.21 -5.24 -0.63
CA GLU A 41 1.23 -6.68 -0.44
C GLU A 41 1.20 -7.07 1.04
N ALA A 42 1.99 -6.39 1.88
CA ALA A 42 1.98 -6.61 3.32
C ALA A 42 0.62 -6.25 3.95
N ALA A 43 -0.03 -5.18 3.50
CA ALA A 43 -1.36 -4.78 3.98
C ALA A 43 -2.45 -5.78 3.55
N ILE A 44 -2.40 -6.26 2.30
CA ILE A 44 -3.32 -7.28 1.79
C ILE A 44 -3.16 -8.59 2.56
N ALA A 45 -1.92 -9.02 2.80
CA ALA A 45 -1.65 -10.24 3.57
C ALA A 45 -2.20 -10.13 5.01
N GLN A 46 -2.05 -8.97 5.65
CA GLN A 46 -2.61 -8.71 6.98
C GLN A 46 -4.14 -8.72 6.96
N GLN A 47 -4.78 -8.11 5.95
CA GLN A 47 -6.23 -8.12 5.81
C GLN A 47 -6.77 -9.54 5.62
N ASN A 48 -6.16 -10.32 4.73
CA ASN A 48 -6.55 -11.72 4.51
C ASN A 48 -6.39 -12.57 5.77
N ALA A 49 -5.32 -12.35 6.54
CA ALA A 49 -5.12 -13.03 7.82
C ALA A 49 -6.18 -12.65 8.86
N ALA A 50 -6.55 -11.37 8.93
CA ALA A 50 -7.62 -10.90 9.82
C ALA A 50 -8.98 -11.50 9.45
N GLU A 51 -9.28 -11.63 8.14
CA GLU A 51 -10.50 -12.24 7.64
C GLU A 51 -10.59 -13.74 7.96
N LEU A 52 -9.48 -14.48 7.80
CA LEU A 52 -9.37 -15.89 8.21
C LEU A 52 -9.64 -16.10 9.70
N ILE A 53 -9.17 -15.19 10.56
CA ILE A 53 -9.43 -15.23 12.00
C ILE A 53 -10.90 -14.91 12.30
N ALA A 54 -11.51 -13.98 11.56
CA ALA A 54 -12.91 -13.62 11.73
C ALA A 54 -13.88 -14.74 11.30
N GLU A 55 -13.53 -15.54 10.29
CA GLU A 55 -14.37 -16.65 9.81
C GLU A 55 -14.26 -17.94 10.65
N HIS A 56 -13.25 -18.07 11.51
CA HIS A 56 -13.09 -19.22 12.42
C HIS A 56 -12.93 -18.78 13.89
N PRO A 57 -13.99 -18.25 14.52
CA PRO A 57 -13.97 -18.03 15.96
C PRO A 57 -14.01 -19.40 16.64
N TYR A 58 -12.90 -19.77 17.29
CA TYR A 58 -12.74 -20.90 18.20
C TYR A 58 -14.06 -21.59 18.61
N SER A 59 -14.27 -22.83 18.18
CA SER A 59 -15.21 -23.74 18.83
C SER A 59 -14.45 -24.46 19.95
N PRO A 60 -14.69 -24.14 21.24
CA PRO A 60 -14.10 -24.92 22.31
C PRO A 60 -14.80 -26.29 22.31
N ALA A 61 -14.02 -27.35 22.14
CA ALA A 61 -14.48 -28.73 22.24
C ALA A 61 -15.23 -28.93 23.57
N GLN A 62 -16.48 -29.39 23.48
CA GLN A 62 -17.30 -29.84 24.62
C GLN A 62 -16.84 -31.21 25.11
#